data_AF-A0A0F8ZVD1-F1
#
_entry.id   AF-A0A0F8ZVD1-F1
#
_cell.length_a   1.000
_cell.length_b   1.000
_cell.length_c   1.000
_cell.angle_alpha   90.00
_cell.angle_beta   90.00
_cell.angle_gamma   90.00
#
_symmetry.space_group_name_H-M   'P 1'
#
loop_
_entity.id
_entity.type
_entity.pdbx_description
1 polymer ?
#
loop_
_entity_poly.entity_id
_entity_poly.type
_entity_poly.pdbx_seq_one_letter_code
_entity_poly.pdbx_strand_id
1 'polypeptide(L)'
;LRHGDFTHDLAFTSQSISQLLRVAGFTKVSAFPQRPVVHGVISFLRYILWRLFELVFHLYLLIETGSPRGIFTQNIIAVGRKS
;
A
#
# COMPACT_ATOMS: atom_id res chain seq x y z
N LEU A 1 5.40 20.86 8.20
CA LEU A 1 5.98 20.30 6.96
C LEU A 1 5.63 18.80 6.93
N ARG A 2 4.72 18.39 6.03
CA ARG A 2 4.11 17.04 6.05
C ARG A 2 4.98 15.97 5.36
N HIS A 3 5.84 16.37 4.43
CA HIS A 3 6.86 15.55 3.79
C HIS A 3 8.13 16.40 3.70
N GLY A 4 9.24 15.95 4.29
CA GLY A 4 10.52 16.69 4.33
C GLY A 4 11.24 16.75 2.98
N ASP A 5 10.53 16.48 1.88
CA ASP A 5 10.98 16.46 0.51
C ASP A 5 10.07 17.36 -0.31
N PHE A 6 10.63 18.44 -0.84
CA PHE A 6 9.92 19.46 -1.62
C PHE A 6 9.47 18.98 -3.01
N THR A 7 9.79 17.74 -3.40
CA THR A 7 9.36 17.15 -4.70
C THR A 7 8.16 16.22 -4.59
N HIS A 8 7.69 15.91 -3.39
CA HIS A 8 6.53 15.04 -3.16
C HIS A 8 5.21 15.83 -3.24
N ASP A 9 4.85 16.27 -4.45
CA ASP A 9 3.68 17.13 -4.67
C ASP A 9 2.34 16.39 -4.40
N LEU A 10 2.28 15.07 -4.60
CA LEU A 10 1.05 14.28 -4.49
C LEU A 10 1.30 12.86 -3.93
N ALA A 11 0.55 12.48 -2.90
CA ALA A 11 0.49 11.10 -2.39
C ALA A 11 -0.75 10.38 -2.92
N PHE A 12 -0.57 9.33 -3.73
CA PHE A 12 -1.68 8.55 -4.27
C PHE A 12 -2.24 7.55 -3.26
N THR A 13 -3.56 7.39 -3.25
CA THR A 13 -4.23 6.27 -2.60
C THR A 13 -4.42 5.15 -3.61
N SER A 14 -4.71 3.93 -3.13
CA SER A 14 -5.02 2.80 -4.02
C SER A 14 -6.17 3.09 -4.98
N GLN A 15 -7.12 3.94 -4.56
CA GLN A 15 -8.27 4.37 -5.34
C GLN A 15 -7.87 5.41 -6.40
N SER A 16 -7.14 6.46 -6.01
CA SER A 16 -6.80 7.54 -6.95
C SER A 16 -5.85 7.07 -8.04
N ILE A 17 -4.86 6.22 -7.72
CA ILE A 17 -3.99 5.63 -8.76
C ILE A 17 -4.77 4.69 -9.69
N SER A 18 -5.74 3.95 -9.14
CA SER A 18 -6.57 3.05 -9.96
C SER A 18 -7.47 3.81 -10.92
N GLN A 19 -8.03 4.93 -10.49
CA GLN A 19 -8.82 5.81 -11.35
C GLN A 19 -7.95 6.41 -12.46
N LEU A 20 -6.77 6.93 -12.12
CA LEU A 20 -5.84 7.50 -13.09
C LEU A 20 -5.44 6.49 -14.16
N LEU A 21 -5.07 5.27 -13.76
CA LEU A 21 -4.68 4.21 -14.70
C LEU A 21 -5.84 3.78 -15.59
N ARG A 22 -7.08 3.75 -15.09
CA ARG A 22 -8.26 3.46 -15.93
C ARG A 22 -8.49 4.54 -16.99
N VAL A 23 -8.36 5.82 -16.62
CA VAL A 23 -8.46 6.93 -17.59
C VAL A 23 -7.35 6.85 -18.64
N ALA A 24 -6.15 6.40 -18.25
CA ALA A 24 -5.03 6.17 -19.16
C ALA A 24 -5.17 4.92 -20.05
N GLY A 25 -6.31 4.22 -20.02
CA GLY A 25 -6.61 3.08 -20.89
C GLY A 25 -6.17 1.71 -20.36
N PHE A 26 -5.78 1.59 -19.09
CA PHE A 26 -5.54 0.29 -18.47
C PHE A 26 -6.87 -0.33 -18.00
N THR A 27 -7.12 -1.59 -18.38
CA THR A 27 -8.41 -2.26 -18.13
C THR A 27 -8.41 -3.06 -16.83
N LYS A 28 -7.27 -3.65 -16.46
CA LYS A 28 -7.09 -4.37 -15.19
C LYS A 28 -6.06 -3.66 -14.35
N VAL A 29 -6.50 -3.01 -13.27
CA VAL A 29 -5.62 -2.29 -12.33
C VAL A 29 -5.68 -2.95 -10.97
N SER A 30 -4.54 -3.15 -10.33
CA SER A 30 -4.42 -3.68 -8.98
C SER A 30 -3.33 -2.93 -8.21
N ALA A 31 -3.57 -2.65 -6.94
CA ALA A 31 -2.59 -2.02 -6.06
C ALA A 31 -2.18 -3.00 -4.96
N PHE A 32 -0.90 -3.01 -4.63
CA PHE A 32 -0.29 -3.90 -3.64
C PHE A 32 0.48 -3.10 -2.60
N PRO A 33 0.51 -3.55 -1.34
CA PRO A 33 1.33 -2.94 -0.31
C PRO A 33 2.82 -3.16 -0.59
N GLN A 34 3.65 -2.14 -0.39
CA GLN A 34 5.11 -2.29 -0.38
C GLN A 34 5.60 -2.49 1.05
N ARG A 35 5.79 -3.76 1.43
CA ARG A 35 6.30 -4.15 2.74
C ARG A 35 7.84 -3.99 2.83
N PRO A 36 8.41 -3.94 4.04
CA PRO A 36 9.86 -3.97 4.21
C PRO A 36 10.49 -5.19 3.51
N VAL A 37 11.51 -4.96 2.68
CA VAL A 37 12.24 -6.03 1.99
C VAL A 37 13.25 -6.66 2.96
N VAL A 38 13.32 -7.99 2.97
CA VAL A 38 14.28 -8.75 3.76
C VAL A 38 15.57 -8.93 2.96
N HIS A 39 16.68 -8.45 3.51
CA HIS A 39 18.02 -8.50 2.94
C HIS A 39 19.09 -8.84 4.00
N GLY A 40 18.68 -9.33 5.17
CA GLY A 40 19.53 -9.66 6.32
C GLY A 40 18.73 -9.78 7.63
N VAL A 41 19.39 -10.20 8.72
CA VAL A 41 18.72 -10.51 10.01
C VAL A 41 17.95 -9.32 10.58
N ILE A 42 18.54 -8.11 10.57
CA ILE A 42 17.87 -6.90 11.09
C ILE A 42 16.62 -6.57 10.26
N SER A 43 16.73 -6.65 8.93
CA SER A 43 15.60 -6.40 8.05
C SER A 43 14.48 -7.45 8.18
N PHE A 44 14.85 -8.69 8.55
CA PHE A 44 13.91 -9.76 8.83
C PHE A 44 13.11 -9.49 10.11
N LEU A 45 13.78 -9.07 11.19
CA LEU A 45 13.10 -8.66 12.43
C LEU A 45 12.14 -7.49 12.18
N ARG A 46 12.58 -6.48 11.41
CA ARG A 46 11.73 -5.36 10.99
C ARG A 46 10.51 -5.84 10.20
N TYR A 47 10.69 -6.81 9.30
CA TYR A 47 9.59 -7.40 8.54
C TYR A 47 8.59 -8.12 9.45
N ILE A 48 9.05 -8.90 10.45
CA ILE A 48 8.18 -9.57 11.42
C ILE A 48 7.36 -8.54 12.20
N LEU A 49 8.00 -7.51 12.77
CA LEU A 49 7.32 -6.46 13.51
C LEU A 49 6.27 -5.77 12.63
N TRP A 50 6.62 -5.48 11.37
CA TRP A 50 5.67 -4.91 10.41
C TRP A 50 4.44 -5.79 10.18
N ARG A 51 4.64 -7.11 10.04
CA ARG A 51 3.54 -8.07 9.87
C ARG A 51 2.61 -8.13 11.08
N LEU A 52 3.14 -7.95 12.29
CA LEU A 52 2.32 -7.84 13.51
C LEU A 52 1.44 -6.59 13.49
N PHE A 53 2.00 -5.43 13.12
CA PHE A 53 1.20 -4.20 12.98
C PHE A 53 0.14 -4.33 11.89
N GLU A 54 0.49 -4.89 10.74
CA GLU A 54 -0.45 -5.12 9.63
C GLU A 54 -1.63 -6.01 10.09
N LEU A 55 -1.36 -7.07 10.87
CA LEU A 55 -2.39 -7.92 11.45
C LEU A 55 -3.33 -7.15 12.39
N VAL A 56 -2.78 -6.31 13.28
CA VAL A 56 -3.58 -5.51 14.21
C VAL A 56 -4.51 -4.56 13.44
N PHE A 57 -4.01 -3.89 12.39
CA PHE A 57 -4.84 -3.02 11.57
C PHE A 57 -5.93 -3.76 10.81
N HIS A 58 -5.61 -4.94 10.24
CA HIS A 58 -6.60 -5.78 9.57
C HIS A 58 -7.69 -6.27 10.54
N LEU A 59 -7.33 -6.65 11.76
CA LEU A 59 -8.28 -7.05 12.79
C LEU A 59 -9.17 -5.89 13.22
N TYR A 60 -8.57 -4.72 13.46
CA TYR A 60 -9.32 -3.50 13.76
C TYR A 60 -10.37 -3.20 12.67
N LEU A 61 -9.95 -3.21 11.40
CA LEU A 61 -10.86 -2.94 10.28
C LEU A 61 -11.95 -4.01 10.14
N LEU A 62 -11.60 -5.28 10.42
CA LEU A 62 -12.54 -6.39 10.41
C LEU A 62 -13.62 -6.20 11.48
N ILE A 63 -13.23 -5.80 12.70
CA ILE A 63 -14.17 -5.54 13.79
C ILE A 63 -15.06 -4.34 13.46
N GLU A 64 -14.49 -3.26 12.92
CA GLU A 64 -15.22 -2.02 12.63
C GLU A 64 -16.15 -2.14 11.41
N THR A 65 -15.71 -2.80 10.33
CA THR A 65 -16.38 -2.74 9.02
C THR A 65 -16.84 -4.10 8.50
N GLY A 66 -16.52 -5.20 9.19
CA GLY A 66 -16.76 -6.56 8.71
C GLY A 66 -15.83 -7.01 7.58
N SER A 67 -14.84 -6.19 7.20
CA SER A 67 -13.89 -6.47 6.12
C SER A 67 -12.47 -6.12 6.54
N PRO A 68 -11.48 -7.02 6.41
CA PRO A 68 -10.09 -6.72 6.74
C PRO A 68 -9.36 -6.04 5.56
N ARG A 69 -10.08 -5.56 4.53
CA ARG A 69 -9.45 -5.09 3.29
C ARG A 69 -8.88 -3.69 3.45
N GLY A 70 -7.57 -3.55 3.25
CA GLY A 70 -6.89 -2.26 3.20
C GLY A 70 -5.40 -2.42 2.95
N ILE A 71 -4.77 -1.36 2.44
CA ILE A 71 -3.32 -1.24 2.29
C ILE A 71 -2.83 -0.25 3.33
N PHE A 72 -1.99 -0.72 4.26
CA PHE A 72 -1.50 0.04 5.42
C PHE A 72 0.01 0.36 5.31
N THR A 73 0.56 0.30 4.10
CA THR A 73 1.94 0.70 3.81
C THR A 73 1.96 2.13 3.26
N GLN A 74 3.04 2.86 3.53
CA GLN A 74 3.21 4.22 2.99
C GLN A 74 3.34 4.21 1.46
N ASN A 75 4.04 3.20 0.92
CA ASN A 75 4.22 3.04 -0.52
C ASN A 75 3.28 1.94 -1.04
N ILE A 76 2.81 2.12 -2.28
CA ILE A 76 1.98 1.16 -3.00
C ILE A 76 2.60 0.84 -4.35
N ILE A 77 2.45 -0.40 -4.80
CA ILE A 77 2.83 -0.84 -6.14
C ILE A 77 1.55 -1.02 -6.94
N ALA A 78 1.35 -0.19 -7.97
CA ALA A 78 0.20 -0.27 -8.87
C ALA A 78 0.59 -1.00 -10.16
N VAL A 79 -0.20 -2.00 -10.55
CA VAL A 79 -0.02 -2.78 -11.79
C VAL A 79 -1.25 -2.58 -12.66
N GLY A 80 -1.05 -2.01 -13.84
CA GLY A 80 -2.07 -1.88 -14.88
C GLY A 80 -1.76 -2.81 -16.06
N ARG A 81 -2.77 -3.54 -16.57
CA ARG A 81 -2.67 -4.28 -17.83
C ARG A 81 -3.54 -3.61 -18.90
N LYS A 82 -2.99 -3.45 -20.10
CA LYS A 82 -3.72 -3.04 -21.30
C LYS A 82 -4.25 -4.29 -22.00
N SER A 83 -5.45 -4.17 -22.56
CA SER A 83 -6.03 -5.18 -23.45
C SER A 83 -5.50 -5.01 -24.86
#